data_AF-A0A9D5D5W4-F1
#
_entry.id   AF-A0A9D5D5W4-F1
#
_cell.length_a   1.000
_cell.length_b   1.000
_cell.length_c   1.000
_cell.angle_alpha   90.00
_cell.angle_beta   90.00
_cell.angle_gamma   90.00
#
_symmetry.space_group_name_H-M   'P 1'
#
loop_
_entity.id
_entity.type
_entity.pdbx_description
1 polymer ?
#
loop_
_entity_poly.entity_id
_entity_poly.type
_entity_poly.pdbx_seq_one_letter_code
_entity_poly.pdbx_strand_id
1 'polypeptide(L)' 'MMAGEDAEAMIGEYLGQHEEFPLAVMHAYVDSMKFTGLKFDAAIREFLKGFRLPGEAQKIDRIMEKFAER' A
#
# COMPACT_ATOMS: atom_id res chain seq x y z
N MET A 1 24.56 3.93 4.64
CA MET A 1 23.30 4.69 4.42
C MET A 1 22.16 3.70 4.11
N MET A 2 21.91 2.69 4.97
CA MET A 2 21.05 1.53 4.63
C MET A 2 19.69 1.47 5.39
N ALA A 3 19.41 2.40 6.30
CA ALA A 3 18.23 2.27 7.18
C ALA A 3 16.88 2.65 6.54
N GLY A 4 16.88 3.35 5.41
CA GLY A 4 15.65 3.81 4.76
C GLY A 4 14.93 2.72 3.96
N GLU A 5 15.68 1.84 3.30
CA GLU A 5 15.11 0.82 2.41
C GLU A 5 14.40 -0.30 3.19
N ASP A 6 14.90 -0.65 4.38
CA ASP A 6 14.30 -1.66 5.24
C ASP A 6 12.92 -1.20 5.76
N ALA A 7 12.74 0.10 6.02
CA ALA A 7 11.49 0.63 6.53
C ALA A 7 10.36 0.55 5.50
N GLU A 8 10.62 0.94 4.25
CA GLU A 8 9.61 0.87 3.16
C GLU A 8 9.14 -0.56 2.91
N ALA A 9 10.06 -1.54 3.02
CA ALA A 9 9.74 -2.95 2.90
C ALA A 9 8.89 -3.44 4.08
N MET A 10 9.26 -3.09 5.32
CA MET A 10 8.47 -3.45 6.51
C MET A 10 7.04 -2.89 6.48
N ILE A 11 6.87 -1.66 5.97
CA ILE A 11 5.53 -1.06 5.82
C ILE A 11 4.70 -1.87 4.82
N GLY A 12 5.27 -2.20 3.66
CA GLY A 12 4.57 -3.01 2.65
C GLY A 12 4.20 -4.40 3.14
N GLU A 13 5.11 -5.05 3.86
CA GLU A 13 4.86 -6.34 4.51
C GLU A 13 3.71 -6.26 5.53
N TYR A 14 3.68 -5.19 6.33
CA TYR A 14 2.61 -4.96 7.32
C TYR A 14 1.26 -4.66 6.67
N LEU A 15 1.21 -3.78 5.66
CA LEU A 15 -0.03 -3.46 4.92
C LEU A 15 -0.56 -4.68 4.16
N GLY A 16 0.32 -5.61 3.79
CA GLY A 16 -0.03 -6.86 3.12
C GLY A 16 -0.52 -7.98 4.05
N GLN A 17 -0.61 -7.76 5.36
CA GLN A 17 -1.10 -8.77 6.31
C GLN A 17 -2.61 -9.03 6.16
N HIS A 18 -3.08 -10.18 6.66
CA HIS A 18 -4.50 -10.58 6.55
C HIS A 18 -5.24 -10.52 7.89
N GLU A 19 -4.53 -10.23 8.96
CA GLU A 19 -5.04 -10.11 10.30
C GLU A 19 -5.91 -8.86 10.40
N GLU A 20 -6.95 -8.90 11.23
CA GLU A 20 -8.01 -7.88 11.28
C GLU A 20 -7.45 -6.45 11.49
N PHE A 21 -6.49 -6.29 12.41
CA PHE A 21 -5.93 -4.98 12.71
C PHE A 21 -5.01 -4.43 11.59
N PRO A 22 -3.99 -5.16 11.10
CA PRO A 22 -3.21 -4.75 9.93
C PRO A 22 -4.08 -4.47 8.69
N LEU A 23 -5.13 -5.29 8.48
CA LEU A 23 -6.10 -5.06 7.41
C LEU A 23 -6.81 -3.72 7.59
N ALA A 24 -7.35 -3.44 8.78
CA ALA A 24 -8.00 -2.16 9.08
C ALA A 24 -7.03 -0.96 8.87
N VAL A 25 -5.75 -1.13 9.23
CA VAL A 25 -4.71 -0.12 8.98
C VAL A 25 -4.50 0.08 7.48
N MET A 26 -4.43 -0.98 6.68
CA MET A 26 -4.30 -0.89 5.22
C MET A 26 -5.49 -0.15 4.59
N HIS A 27 -6.71 -0.47 5.01
CA HIS A 27 -7.91 0.24 4.57
C HIS A 27 -7.83 1.74 4.91
N ALA A 28 -7.53 2.08 6.17
CA ALA A 28 -7.42 3.46 6.62
C ALA A 28 -6.31 4.23 5.90
N TYR A 29 -5.19 3.57 5.62
CA TYR A 29 -4.07 4.14 4.88
C TYR A 29 -4.48 4.52 3.46
N VAL A 30 -5.11 3.61 2.70
CA VAL A 30 -5.59 3.90 1.34
C VAL A 30 -6.69 4.96 1.35
N ASP A 31 -7.63 4.88 2.29
CA ASP A 31 -8.77 5.82 2.39
C ASP A 31 -8.34 7.24 2.73
N SER A 32 -7.18 7.40 3.41
CA SER A 32 -6.59 8.71 3.70
C SER A 32 -6.02 9.43 2.48
N MET A 33 -5.82 8.73 1.36
CA MET A 33 -5.25 9.29 0.15
C MET A 33 -6.29 10.00 -0.73
N LYS A 34 -5.83 11.02 -1.46
CA LYS A 34 -6.66 11.81 -2.37
C LYS A 34 -6.26 11.53 -3.83
N PHE A 35 -6.97 10.59 -4.46
CA PHE A 35 -6.76 10.29 -5.89
C PHE A 35 -7.66 11.08 -6.84
N THR A 36 -8.64 11.83 -6.32
CA THR A 36 -9.58 12.61 -7.13
C THR A 36 -8.86 13.59 -8.04
N GLY A 37 -9.11 13.50 -9.34
CA GLY A 37 -8.51 14.35 -10.36
C GLY A 37 -7.12 13.91 -10.84
N LEU A 38 -6.55 12.83 -10.28
CA LEU A 38 -5.33 12.22 -10.80
C LEU A 38 -5.66 11.25 -11.93
N LYS A 39 -4.77 11.16 -12.92
CA LYS A 39 -4.77 10.04 -13.86
C LYS A 39 -4.31 8.76 -13.13
N PHE A 40 -4.74 7.62 -13.61
CA PHE A 40 -4.43 6.32 -12.99
C PHE A 40 -2.94 6.12 -12.73
N ASP A 41 -2.09 6.42 -13.71
CA ASP A 41 -0.63 6.29 -13.60
C ASP A 41 -0.01 7.23 -12.56
N ALA A 42 -0.61 8.40 -12.34
CA ALA A 42 -0.21 9.33 -11.29
C ALA A 42 -0.68 8.84 -9.91
N ALA A 43 -1.92 8.34 -9.81
CA ALA A 43 -2.49 7.83 -8.57
C ALA A 43 -1.71 6.60 -8.05
N ILE A 44 -1.42 5.64 -8.91
CA ILE A 44 -0.66 4.43 -8.51
C ILE A 44 0.78 4.75 -8.11
N ARG A 45 1.43 5.72 -8.80
CA ARG A 45 2.76 6.19 -8.39
C ARG A 45 2.72 6.88 -7.05
N GLU A 46 1.69 7.68 -6.77
CA GLU A 46 1.54 8.34 -5.47
C GLU A 46 1.30 7.31 -4.36
N PHE A 47 0.42 6.35 -4.60
CA PHE A 47 0.13 5.26 -3.67
C PHE A 47 1.38 4.46 -3.27
N LEU A 48 2.19 4.08 -4.26
CA LEU A 48 3.40 3.26 -4.06
C LEU A 48 4.62 4.05 -3.55
N LYS A 49 4.55 5.37 -3.37
CA LYS A 49 5.69 6.14 -2.80
C LYS A 49 5.91 5.88 -1.31
N GLY A 50 4.88 5.44 -0.59
CA GLY A 50 4.95 5.29 0.86
C GLY A 50 5.47 3.93 1.35
N PHE A 51 5.60 2.95 0.47
CA PHE A 51 6.02 1.58 0.80
C PHE A 51 6.47 0.82 -0.44
N ARG A 52 7.20 -0.28 -0.25
CA ARG A 52 7.49 -1.23 -1.33
C ARG A 52 6.49 -2.37 -1.31
N LEU A 53 6.03 -2.82 -2.48
CA LEU A 53 5.12 -3.96 -2.55
C LEU A 53 5.78 -5.21 -1.93
N PRO A 54 5.02 -6.00 -1.15
CA PRO A 54 5.49 -7.26 -0.60
C PRO A 54 5.79 -8.28 -1.71
N GLY A 55 6.59 -9.30 -1.39
CA GLY A 55 7.01 -10.30 -2.37
C GLY A 55 5.93 -11.33 -2.72
N GLU A 56 4.96 -11.56 -1.83
CA GLU A 56 3.93 -12.57 -2.02
C GLU A 56 2.72 -12.04 -2.81
N ALA A 57 2.36 -12.74 -3.88
CA ALA A 57 1.27 -12.35 -4.78
C ALA A 57 -0.07 -12.08 -4.05
N GLN A 58 -0.41 -12.88 -3.04
CA GLN A 58 -1.65 -12.71 -2.27
C GLN A 58 -1.71 -11.39 -1.49
N LYS A 59 -0.55 -10.89 -1.03
CA LYS A 59 -0.47 -9.62 -0.32
C LYS A 59 -0.58 -8.45 -1.30
N ILE A 60 0.10 -8.56 -2.46
CA ILE A 60 -0.01 -7.59 -3.55
C ILE A 60 -1.47 -7.46 -4.00
N ASP A 61 -2.13 -8.59 -4.25
CA ASP A 61 -3.52 -8.65 -4.72
C ASP A 61 -4.46 -7.86 -3.79
N ARG A 62 -4.40 -8.12 -2.49
CA ARG A 62 -5.20 -7.41 -1.47
C ARG A 62 -4.97 -5.90 -1.45
N ILE A 63 -3.70 -5.48 -1.53
CA ILE A 63 -3.33 -4.06 -1.55
C ILE A 63 -3.89 -3.40 -2.82
N MET A 64 -3.78 -4.07 -3.96
CA MET A 64 -4.24 -3.56 -5.24
C MET A 64 -5.76 -3.54 -5.36
N GLU A 65 -6.47 -4.52 -4.79
CA GLU A 65 -7.93 -4.52 -4.69
C GLU A 65 -8.43 -3.29 -3.93
N LYS A 66 -7.86 -3.02 -2.74
CA LYS A 66 -8.25 -1.85 -1.96
C LYS A 66 -7.90 -0.52 -2.64
N PHE A 67 -6.78 -0.45 -3.36
CA PHE A 67 -6.45 0.71 -4.19
C PHE A 67 -7.49 0.92 -5.32
N ALA A 68 -7.92 -0.16 -5.98
CA ALA A 68 -8.89 -0.09 -7.07
C ALA A 68 -10.32 0.26 -6.61
N GLU A 69 -10.67 -0.04 -5.35
CA GLU A 69 -11.94 0.37 -4.73
C GLU A 69 -12.03 1.89 -4.47
N ARG A 70 -10.90 2.60 -4.45
CA ARG A 70 -10.81 3.98 -3.97
C ARG A 70 -10.77 5.05 -5.06
#